data_AF-A0A0Q0C5M6-F1
#
_entry.id   AF-A0A0Q0C5M6-F1
#
_cell.length_a   1.000
_cell.length_b   1.000
_cell.length_c   1.000
_cell.angle_alpha   90.00
_cell.angle_beta   90.00
_cell.angle_gamma   90.00
#
_symmetry.space_group_name_H-M   'P 1'
#
loop_
_entity.id
_entity.type
_entity.pdbx_description
1 polymer ?
#
loop_
_entity_poly.entity_id
_entity_poly.type
_entity_poly.pdbx_seq_one_letter_code
_entity_poly.pdbx_strand_id
1 'polypeptide(L)'
;MIQQLLVSGMTVNTTVRNLAHTAKVLPLFALQKQYPGHLNLFEADLLVDGAFDTPMRDCIIDHHVASPFLLPEKIKDGRREMLEPALRGTRNVLSSVDKTPSVSRVVMTSTVGAIFGDYSDVLHMKNETLSERLFQHQQHT
;
A
#
# COMPACT_ATOMS: atom_id res chain seq x y z
N MET A 1 3.88 6.48 -9.58
CA MET A 1 4.87 5.53 -9.03
C MET A 1 5.36 4.53 -10.06
N ILE A 2 4.61 3.47 -10.44
CA ILE A 2 5.11 2.40 -11.35
C ILE A 2 5.79 2.94 -12.62
N GLN A 3 5.10 3.81 -13.37
CA GLN A 3 5.67 4.42 -14.58
C GLN A 3 6.98 5.18 -14.30
N GLN A 4 7.07 5.90 -13.19
CA GLN A 4 8.29 6.64 -12.84
C GLN A 4 9.45 5.68 -12.55
N LEU A 5 9.18 4.56 -11.85
CA LEU A 5 10.19 3.55 -11.58
C LEU A 5 10.71 2.92 -12.89
N LEU A 6 9.81 2.61 -13.82
CA LEU A 6 10.14 2.09 -15.15
C LEU A 6 10.95 3.10 -15.99
N VAL A 7 10.57 4.39 -15.97
CA VAL A 7 11.33 5.47 -16.63
C VAL A 7 12.76 5.59 -16.08
N SER A 8 12.94 5.32 -14.78
CA SER A 8 14.27 5.29 -14.14
C SER A 8 15.07 4.01 -14.42
N GLY A 9 14.57 3.09 -15.26
CA GLY A 9 15.26 1.86 -15.65
C GLY A 9 15.17 0.72 -14.64
N MET A 10 14.28 0.83 -13.64
CA MET A 10 14.07 -0.24 -12.67
C MET A 10 13.11 -1.31 -13.22
N THR A 11 13.34 -2.57 -12.83
CA THR A 11 12.37 -3.65 -12.99
C THR A 11 11.36 -3.62 -11.84
N VAL A 12 10.07 -3.70 -12.17
CA VAL A 12 8.96 -3.57 -11.23
C VAL A 12 8.13 -4.85 -11.26
N ASN A 13 7.99 -5.47 -10.09
CA ASN A 13 6.94 -6.45 -9.82
C ASN A 13 5.75 -5.69 -9.20
N THR A 14 4.58 -5.74 -9.83
CA THR A 14 3.37 -5.09 -9.31
C THR A 14 2.28 -6.12 -9.07
N THR A 15 1.51 -5.90 -8.02
CA THR A 15 0.37 -6.76 -7.67
C THR A 15 -0.96 -6.10 -8.01
N VAL A 16 -1.92 -6.90 -8.46
CA VAL A 16 -3.34 -6.52 -8.56
C VAL A 16 -4.20 -7.63 -7.96
N ARG A 17 -5.42 -7.31 -7.49
CA ARG A 17 -6.29 -8.34 -6.92
C ARG A 17 -6.85 -9.33 -7.94
N ASN A 18 -7.03 -8.88 -9.19
CA ASN A 18 -7.65 -9.66 -10.25
C ASN A 18 -7.19 -9.13 -11.61
N LEU A 19 -6.39 -9.92 -12.33
CA LEU A 19 -5.90 -9.64 -13.67
C LEU A 19 -7.00 -9.68 -14.74
N ALA A 20 -8.10 -10.40 -14.48
CA ALA A 20 -9.26 -10.39 -15.36
C ALA A 20 -10.11 -9.11 -15.24
N HIS A 21 -9.82 -8.21 -14.28
CA HIS A 21 -10.53 -6.93 -14.16
C HIS A 21 -9.98 -5.87 -15.13
N THR A 22 -10.23 -6.08 -16.43
CA THR A 22 -9.63 -5.37 -17.57
C THR A 22 -9.55 -3.86 -17.40
N ALA A 23 -10.63 -3.20 -16.95
CA ALA A 23 -10.67 -1.74 -16.76
C ALA A 23 -9.60 -1.21 -15.78
N LYS A 24 -9.21 -2.01 -14.77
CA LYS A 24 -8.19 -1.61 -13.78
C LYS A 24 -6.77 -1.93 -14.23
N VAL A 25 -6.60 -2.96 -15.05
CA VAL A 25 -5.27 -3.49 -15.44
C VAL A 25 -4.80 -2.99 -16.81
N LEU A 26 -5.70 -2.48 -17.66
CA LEU A 26 -5.37 -1.92 -18.97
C LEU A 26 -4.20 -0.92 -18.94
N PRO A 27 -4.15 0.05 -18.00
CA PRO A 27 -3.01 0.96 -17.90
C PRO A 27 -1.69 0.24 -17.61
N LEU A 28 -1.71 -0.84 -16.81
CA LEU A 28 -0.53 -1.62 -16.48
C LEU A 28 -0.08 -2.47 -17.67
N PHE A 29 -1.00 -3.05 -18.45
CA PHE A 29 -0.65 -3.75 -19.69
C PHE A 29 -0.07 -2.81 -20.74
N ALA A 30 -0.57 -1.58 -20.84
CA ALA A 30 0.01 -0.57 -21.72
C ALA A 30 1.47 -0.25 -21.31
N LEU A 31 1.73 -0.08 -20.02
CA LEU A 31 3.09 0.09 -19.50
C LEU A 31 3.96 -1.16 -19.74
N GLN A 32 3.42 -2.36 -19.53
CA GLN A 32 4.16 -3.60 -19.75
C GLN A 32 4.60 -3.75 -21.21
N LYS A 33 3.74 -3.36 -22.17
CA LYS A 33 4.08 -3.31 -23.59
C LYS A 33 5.13 -2.25 -23.90
N GLN A 34 5.09 -1.11 -23.21
CA GLN A 34 6.06 -0.03 -23.38
C GLN A 34 7.45 -0.38 -22.81
N TYR A 35 7.49 -1.19 -21.74
CA TYR A 35 8.70 -1.58 -21.02
C TYR A 35 8.84 -3.11 -20.94
N PRO A 36 9.09 -3.78 -22.09
CA PRO A 36 9.13 -5.25 -22.15
C PRO A 36 10.24 -5.81 -21.25
N GLY A 37 9.90 -6.80 -20.42
CA GLY A 37 10.83 -7.44 -19.48
C GLY A 37 11.10 -6.65 -18.19
N HIS A 38 10.58 -5.42 -18.07
CA HIS A 38 10.78 -4.58 -16.88
C HIS A 38 9.52 -4.44 -16.00
N LEU A 39 8.34 -4.83 -16.47
CA LEU A 39 7.12 -4.85 -15.66
C LEU A 39 6.52 -6.25 -15.59
N ASN A 40 6.45 -6.81 -14.39
CA ASN A 40 5.81 -8.09 -14.11
C ASN A 40 4.53 -7.86 -13.30
N LEU A 41 3.43 -8.45 -13.71
CA LEU A 41 2.15 -8.34 -13.02
C LEU A 41 1.82 -9.66 -12.33
N PHE A 42 1.40 -9.58 -11.07
CA PHE A 42 1.01 -10.73 -10.26
C PHE A 42 -0.39 -10.51 -9.68
N GLU A 43 -1.17 -11.58 -9.55
CA GLU A 43 -2.36 -11.55 -8.70
C GLU A 43 -1.95 -11.72 -7.25
N ALA A 44 -2.35 -10.77 -6.39
CA ALA A 44 -2.20 -10.88 -4.95
C ALA A 44 -3.34 -10.15 -4.26
N ASP A 45 -3.91 -10.78 -3.24
CA ASP A 45 -4.87 -10.15 -2.34
C ASP A 45 -4.23 -9.95 -0.97
N LEU A 46 -4.47 -8.76 -0.42
CA LEU A 46 -3.90 -8.30 0.85
C LEU A 46 -4.22 -9.24 2.01
N LEU A 47 -5.38 -9.93 1.96
CA LEU A 47 -5.87 -10.80 3.03
C LEU A 47 -5.59 -12.28 2.80
N VAL A 48 -4.88 -12.64 1.73
CA VAL A 48 -4.45 -14.01 1.45
C VAL A 48 -3.00 -14.17 1.89
N ASP A 49 -2.79 -14.98 2.92
CA ASP A 49 -1.46 -15.21 3.50
C ASP A 49 -0.48 -15.74 2.44
N GLY A 50 0.71 -15.13 2.38
CA GLY A 50 1.76 -15.52 1.43
C GLY A 50 1.52 -15.10 -0.03
N ALA A 51 0.43 -14.37 -0.33
CA ALA A 51 0.16 -13.87 -1.68
C ALA A 51 1.27 -12.96 -2.24
N PHE A 52 2.11 -12.38 -1.35
CA PHE A 52 3.22 -11.51 -1.72
C PHE A 52 4.57 -12.24 -1.81
N ASP A 53 4.68 -13.51 -1.41
CA ASP A 53 5.96 -14.24 -1.37
C ASP A 53 6.58 -14.39 -2.78
N THR A 54 5.76 -14.70 -3.79
CA THR A 54 6.22 -14.82 -5.19
C THR A 54 6.56 -13.45 -5.82
N PRO A 55 5.67 -12.44 -5.80
CA PRO A 55 5.97 -11.15 -6.43
C PRO A 55 7.13 -10.40 -5.77
N MET A 56 7.45 -10.68 -4.50
CA MET A 56 8.53 -10.02 -3.77
C MET A 56 9.90 -10.68 -3.99
N ARG A 57 9.95 -11.89 -4.55
CA ARG A 57 11.21 -12.60 -4.81
C ARG A 57 12.16 -11.74 -5.64
N ASP A 58 13.42 -11.69 -5.19
CA ASP A 58 14.52 -10.93 -5.80
C ASP A 58 14.29 -9.39 -5.83
N CYS A 59 13.23 -8.88 -5.20
CA CYS A 59 13.06 -7.44 -5.00
C CYS A 59 14.02 -6.91 -3.93
N ILE A 60 14.49 -5.68 -4.14
CA ILE A 60 15.39 -4.98 -3.20
C ILE A 60 14.62 -3.98 -2.32
N ILE A 61 13.56 -3.40 -2.87
CA ILE A 61 12.72 -2.39 -2.22
C ILE A 61 11.25 -2.82 -2.39
N ASP A 62 10.52 -2.89 -1.28
CA ASP A 62 9.07 -3.04 -1.28
C ASP A 62 8.38 -1.67 -1.15
N HIS A 63 7.36 -1.44 -1.98
CA HIS A 63 6.48 -0.27 -1.89
C HIS A 63 5.08 -0.73 -1.50
N HIS A 64 4.79 -0.75 -0.20
CA HIS A 64 3.47 -1.07 0.31
C HIS A 64 2.52 0.12 0.13
N VAL A 65 1.75 0.08 -0.96
CA VAL A 65 0.73 1.08 -1.32
C VAL A 65 -0.69 0.52 -1.16
N ALA A 66 -0.85 -0.79 -1.12
CA ALA A 66 -2.16 -1.43 -1.07
C ALA A 66 -2.83 -1.23 0.30
N SER A 67 -4.06 -0.69 0.29
CA SER A 67 -4.85 -0.49 1.50
C SER A 67 -6.33 -0.73 1.19
N PRO A 68 -7.14 -1.24 2.13
CA PRO A 68 -8.60 -1.21 1.98
C PRO A 68 -9.05 0.24 1.76
N PHE A 69 -9.80 0.47 0.69
CA PHE A 69 -10.35 1.77 0.37
C PHE A 69 -11.81 1.63 -0.04
N LEU A 70 -12.68 2.28 0.75
CA LEU A 70 -14.10 2.43 0.47
C LEU A 70 -14.43 3.91 0.53
N LEU A 71 -15.39 4.34 -0.31
CA LEU A 71 -15.95 5.67 -0.18
C LEU A 71 -16.67 5.78 1.17
N PRO A 72 -16.63 6.93 1.87
CA PRO A 72 -17.18 7.07 3.21
C PRO A 72 -18.63 6.58 3.35
N GLU A 73 -19.47 6.88 2.36
CA GLU A 73 -20.88 6.48 2.33
C GLU A 73 -21.11 4.96 2.20
N LYS A 74 -20.06 4.21 1.87
CA LYS A 74 -20.08 2.74 1.76
C LYS A 74 -19.53 2.04 3.00
N ILE A 75 -18.99 2.79 3.96
CA ILE A 75 -18.46 2.25 5.21
C ILE A 75 -19.62 2.14 6.21
N LYS A 76 -19.93 0.91 6.61
CA LYS A 76 -20.93 0.60 7.65
C LYS A 76 -20.27 0.28 8.98
N ASP A 77 -19.13 -0.39 8.92
CA ASP A 77 -18.32 -0.76 10.08
C ASP A 77 -16.86 -0.46 9.77
N GLY A 78 -16.40 0.73 10.16
CA GLY A 78 -15.02 1.16 9.91
C GLY A 78 -13.97 0.25 10.54
N ARG A 79 -14.30 -0.47 11.62
CA ARG A 79 -13.37 -1.40 12.25
C ARG A 79 -13.20 -2.65 11.39
N ARG A 80 -14.30 -3.31 11.04
CA ARG A 80 -14.27 -4.58 10.29
C ARG A 80 -13.94 -4.40 8.81
N GLU A 81 -14.37 -3.30 8.20
CA GLU A 81 -14.24 -3.07 6.76
C GLU A 81 -12.95 -2.33 6.39
N MET A 82 -12.38 -1.54 7.32
CA MET A 82 -11.19 -0.71 7.05
C MET A 82 -10.02 -1.04 7.99
N LEU A 83 -10.20 -0.93 9.32
CA LEU A 83 -9.09 -1.05 10.28
C LEU A 83 -8.49 -2.47 10.32
N GLU A 84 -9.32 -3.49 10.56
CA GLU A 84 -8.86 -4.88 10.67
C GLU A 84 -8.20 -5.38 9.37
N PRO A 85 -8.76 -5.12 8.17
CA PRO A 85 -8.09 -5.47 6.91
C PRO A 85 -6.78 -4.72 6.70
N ALA A 86 -6.68 -3.44 7.06
CA ALA A 86 -5.45 -2.67 6.94
C ALA A 86 -4.34 -3.23 7.85
N LEU A 87 -4.68 -3.58 9.10
CA LEU A 87 -3.75 -4.17 10.05
C LEU A 87 -3.29 -5.56 9.62
N ARG A 88 -4.23 -6.45 9.29
CA ARG A 88 -3.93 -7.82 8.84
C ARG A 88 -3.13 -7.80 7.54
N GLY A 89 -3.55 -6.97 6.61
CA GLY A 89 -2.90 -6.80 5.33
C GLY A 89 -1.44 -6.34 5.42
N THR A 90 -1.21 -5.30 6.20
CA THR A 90 0.15 -4.79 6.42
C THR A 90 1.04 -5.85 7.07
N ARG A 91 0.51 -6.60 8.05
CA ARG A 91 1.25 -7.74 8.65
C ARG A 91 1.56 -8.85 7.65
N ASN A 92 0.64 -9.16 6.74
CA ASN A 92 0.85 -10.15 5.70
C ASN A 92 1.99 -9.74 4.75
N VAL A 93 1.98 -8.49 4.28
CA VAL A 93 3.08 -7.95 3.44
C VAL A 93 4.41 -7.99 4.18
N LEU A 94 4.46 -7.53 5.43
CA LEU A 94 5.69 -7.56 6.23
C LEU A 94 6.18 -8.99 6.52
N SER A 95 5.28 -9.96 6.67
CA SER A 95 5.64 -11.38 6.79
C SER A 95 6.33 -11.90 5.52
N SER A 96 5.89 -11.48 4.33
CA SER A 96 6.60 -11.79 3.08
C SER A 96 7.96 -11.10 3.00
N VAL A 97 8.08 -9.86 3.49
CA VAL A 97 9.36 -9.15 3.59
C VAL A 97 10.34 -9.92 4.47
N ASP A 98 9.92 -10.35 5.66
CA ASP A 98 10.77 -11.10 6.61
C ASP A 98 11.30 -12.41 6.02
N LYS A 99 10.53 -13.04 5.11
CA LYS A 99 10.93 -14.26 4.39
C LYS A 99 11.81 -13.99 3.16
N THR A 100 12.03 -12.74 2.77
CA THR A 100 12.69 -12.36 1.53
C THR A 100 13.97 -11.56 1.80
N PRO A 101 15.12 -12.23 1.99
CA PRO A 101 16.37 -11.57 2.42
C PRO A 101 16.90 -10.50 1.46
N SER A 102 16.47 -10.51 0.20
CA SER A 102 16.87 -9.49 -0.78
C SER A 102 16.23 -8.13 -0.51
N VAL A 103 15.08 -8.09 0.17
CA VAL A 103 14.40 -6.83 0.49
C VAL A 103 15.16 -6.12 1.61
N SER A 104 15.75 -4.98 1.26
CA SER A 104 16.56 -4.15 2.15
C SER A 104 15.83 -2.91 2.66
N ARG A 105 14.69 -2.56 2.05
CA ARG A 105 13.90 -1.38 2.41
C ARG A 105 12.42 -1.60 2.11
N VAL A 106 11.58 -1.23 3.08
CA VAL A 106 10.12 -1.12 2.90
C VAL A 106 9.74 0.35 2.93
N VAL A 107 8.96 0.79 1.94
CA VAL A 107 8.37 2.12 1.88
C VAL A 107 6.85 1.97 2.03
N MET A 108 6.34 2.30 3.21
CA MET A 108 4.90 2.23 3.48
C MET A 108 4.21 3.55 3.13
N THR A 109 3.18 3.49 2.31
CA THR A 109 2.33 4.65 2.02
C THR A 109 1.32 4.83 3.15
N SER A 110 1.60 5.79 4.04
CA SER A 110 0.68 6.19 5.11
C SER A 110 -0.26 7.32 4.64
N THR A 111 -0.98 7.92 5.58
CA THR A 111 -1.86 9.07 5.36
C THR A 111 -1.66 10.11 6.47
N VAL A 112 -1.99 11.37 6.19
CA VAL A 112 -2.05 12.42 7.22
C VAL A 112 -3.05 12.09 8.34
N GLY A 113 -4.04 11.23 8.07
CA GLY A 113 -4.93 10.69 9.10
C GLY A 113 -4.21 9.86 10.17
N ALA A 114 -2.98 9.37 9.92
CA ALA A 114 -2.18 8.74 10.96
C ALA A 114 -1.57 9.76 11.94
N ILE A 115 -1.66 11.06 11.63
CA ILE A 115 -1.09 12.17 12.41
C ILE A 115 -2.19 12.87 13.23
N PHE A 116 -3.39 13.05 12.67
CA PHE A 116 -4.51 13.74 13.33
C PHE A 116 -5.87 13.13 12.92
N GLY A 117 -6.91 13.33 13.74
CA GLY A 117 -8.25 12.77 13.48
C GLY A 117 -9.23 13.78 12.89
N ASP A 118 -9.30 14.97 13.47
CA ASP A 118 -10.17 16.05 13.06
C ASP A 118 -9.38 17.35 12.90
N TYR A 119 -9.82 18.25 12.00
CA TYR A 119 -9.15 19.53 11.81
C TYR A 119 -9.12 20.38 13.09
N SER A 120 -10.10 20.21 13.99
CA SER A 120 -10.10 20.83 15.31
C SER A 120 -8.92 20.38 16.18
N ASP A 121 -8.40 19.16 16.00
CA ASP A 121 -7.21 18.69 16.71
C ASP A 121 -5.99 19.58 16.41
N VAL A 122 -5.90 20.12 15.19
CA VAL A 122 -4.78 20.95 14.73
C VAL A 122 -4.70 22.25 15.53
N LEU A 123 -5.83 22.80 15.98
CA LEU A 123 -5.86 24.02 16.79
C LEU A 123 -5.18 23.85 18.16
N HIS A 124 -5.05 22.60 18.62
CA HIS A 124 -4.36 22.26 19.87
C HIS A 124 -2.91 21.82 19.65
N MET A 125 -2.44 21.78 18.39
CA MET A 125 -1.07 21.43 18.07
C MET A 125 -0.14 22.64 18.15
N LYS A 126 1.15 22.39 18.37
CA LYS A 126 2.17 23.43 18.42
C LYS A 126 2.17 24.24 17.12
N ASN A 127 2.00 25.55 17.24
CA ASN A 127 1.91 26.48 16.10
C ASN A 127 0.82 26.11 15.09
N GLU A 128 -0.22 25.37 15.50
CA GLU A 128 -1.33 24.97 14.62
C GLU A 128 -0.85 24.25 13.34
N THR A 129 0.25 23.48 13.46
CA THR A 129 0.96 22.89 12.33
C THR A 129 1.15 21.39 12.54
N LEU A 130 0.81 20.60 11.52
CA LEU A 130 1.08 19.15 11.48
C LEU A 130 2.59 18.89 11.39
N SER A 131 3.05 17.83 12.05
CA SER A 131 4.45 17.39 12.00
C SER A 131 4.53 15.86 11.97
N GLU A 132 5.59 15.36 11.34
CA GLU A 132 6.02 13.97 11.30
C GLU A 132 6.32 13.37 12.69
N ARG A 133 6.42 14.20 13.72
CA ARG A 133 6.63 13.77 15.12
C ARG A 133 5.34 13.38 15.84
N LEU A 134 4.18 13.68 15.24
CA LEU A 134 2.87 13.49 15.84
C LEU A 134 2.23 12.19 15.31
N PHE A 135 1.48 11.52 16.18
CA PHE A 135 0.70 10.34 15.85
C PHE A 135 -0.71 10.48 16.41
N GLN A 136 -1.70 10.10 15.61
CA GLN A 136 -3.08 10.03 16.07
C GLN A 136 -3.19 8.88 17.08
N HIS A 137 -3.37 9.22 18.34
CA HIS A 137 -3.73 8.24 19.37
C HIS A 137 -5.24 7.99 19.28
N GLN A 138 -5.65 6.73 19.20
CA GLN A 138 -7.06 6.40 19.40
C GLN A 138 -7.40 6.66 20.87
N GLN A 139 -7.96 7.84 21.15
CA GLN A 139 -8.67 8.04 22.40
C GLN A 139 -9.94 7.19 22.31
N HIS A 140 -10.08 6.24 23.24
CA HIS A 140 -11.30 5.48 23.41
C HIS A 140 -12.47 6.46 23.59
N THR A 141 -13.39 6.47 22.63
CA THR A 141 -14.75 6.98 22.78
C THR A 141 -15.74 5.85 22.55
#